data_AF-A0A7J2Y621-F1
#
_entry.id   AF-A0A7J2Y621-F1
#
_cell.length_a   1.000
_cell.length_b   1.000
_cell.length_c   1.000
_cell.angle_alpha   90.00
_cell.angle_beta   90.00
_cell.angle_gamma   90.00
#
_symmetry.space_group_name_H-M   'P 1'
#
loop_
_entity.id
_entity.type
_entity.pdbx_description
1 polymer ?
#
loop_
_entity_poly.entity_id
_entity_poly.type
_entity_poly.pdbx_seq_one_letter_code
_entity_poly.pdbx_strand_id
1 'polypeptide(L)'
;MADAVAVFYLGKRSVAQAHEESVSLLGQLDVDKKEVRRAASHLTELLKVKNLAEYEERLLARQDSEQAMKHLDRFKTWARRKLPSVR
;
A
#
# COMPACT_ATOMS: atom_id res chain seq x y z
N MET A 1 1.12 6.42 3.12
CA MET A 1 1.80 6.71 1.83
C MET A 1 0.92 6.46 0.62
N ALA A 2 0.07 5.42 0.62
CA ALA A 2 -0.90 5.21 -0.47
C ALA A 2 -1.80 6.45 -0.67
N ASP A 3 -2.38 6.99 0.40
CA ASP A 3 -3.16 8.24 0.32
C ASP A 3 -2.35 9.42 -0.17
N ALA A 4 -1.08 9.56 0.23
CA ALA A 4 -0.24 10.65 -0.25
C ALA A 4 -0.06 10.58 -1.78
N VAL A 5 0.15 9.39 -2.34
CA VAL A 5 0.23 9.17 -3.79
C VAL A 5 -1.13 9.45 -4.45
N ALA A 6 -2.23 8.92 -3.91
CA ALA A 6 -3.56 9.13 -4.44
C ALA A 6 -3.97 10.62 -4.43
N VAL A 7 -3.66 11.35 -3.36
CA VAL A 7 -3.93 12.78 -3.24
C VAL A 7 -3.09 13.56 -4.25
N PHE A 8 -1.79 13.23 -4.37
CA PHE A 8 -0.90 13.94 -5.27
C PHE A 8 -1.32 13.83 -6.74
N TYR A 9 -1.74 12.64 -7.20
CA TYR A 9 -2.12 12.43 -8.60
C TYR A 9 -3.60 12.66 -8.91
N LEU A 10 -4.50 12.37 -7.96
CA LEU A 10 -5.95 12.33 -8.20
C LEU A 10 -6.72 13.36 -7.37
N GLY A 11 -6.09 14.01 -6.37
CA GLY A 11 -6.79 14.84 -5.39
C GLY A 11 -7.73 14.06 -4.48
N LYS A 12 -7.59 12.73 -4.41
CA LYS A 12 -8.48 11.81 -3.67
C LYS A 12 -7.69 11.02 -2.61
N ARG A 13 -8.37 10.66 -1.53
CA ARG A 13 -7.86 9.72 -0.52
C ARG A 13 -8.91 8.66 -0.22
N SER A 14 -8.47 7.52 0.30
CA SER A 14 -9.40 6.53 0.82
C SER A 14 -10.07 7.08 2.09
N VAL A 15 -11.38 6.87 2.21
CA VAL A 15 -12.16 7.21 3.42
C VAL A 15 -12.88 5.99 4.00
N ALA A 16 -12.95 4.89 3.24
CA ALA A 16 -13.53 3.65 3.68
C ALA A 16 -12.64 2.95 4.72
N GLN A 17 -13.28 2.26 5.67
CA GLN A 17 -12.61 1.24 6.49
C GLN A 17 -12.08 0.08 5.63
N ALA A 18 -12.74 -0.20 4.49
CA ALA A 18 -12.35 -1.24 3.56
C ALA A 18 -11.04 -0.86 2.84
N HIS A 19 -9.97 -1.56 3.18
CA HIS A 19 -8.62 -1.30 2.68
C HIS A 19 -8.45 -1.46 1.15
N GLU A 20 -9.41 -2.12 0.49
CA GLU A 20 -9.44 -2.32 -0.96
C GLU A 20 -9.61 -1.01 -1.73
N GLU A 21 -10.22 0.01 -1.13
CA GLU A 21 -10.42 1.31 -1.76
C GLU A 21 -9.08 2.01 -2.06
N SER A 22 -8.12 1.93 -1.14
CA SER A 22 -6.77 2.48 -1.36
C SER A 22 -6.05 1.84 -2.54
N VAL A 23 -6.24 0.53 -2.74
CA VAL A 23 -5.66 -0.22 -3.87
C VAL A 23 -6.34 0.19 -5.19
N SER A 24 -7.66 0.34 -5.18
CA SER A 24 -8.43 0.82 -6.33
C SER A 24 -8.00 2.23 -6.77
N LEU A 25 -7.79 3.14 -5.82
CA LEU A 25 -7.30 4.49 -6.10
C LEU A 25 -5.92 4.46 -6.78
N LEU A 26 -5.01 3.57 -6.35
CA LEU A 26 -3.72 3.42 -7.03
C LEU A 26 -3.89 2.95 -8.49
N GLY A 27 -4.86 2.08 -8.77
CA GLY A 27 -5.16 1.62 -10.14
C GLY A 27 -5.56 2.74 -11.11
N GLN A 28 -6.14 3.82 -10.58
CA GLN A 28 -6.60 4.98 -11.36
C GLN A 28 -5.47 5.94 -11.75
N LEU A 29 -4.28 5.82 -11.16
CA LEU A 29 -3.14 6.69 -11.44
C LEU A 29 -2.75 6.65 -12.92
N ASP A 30 -2.54 7.82 -13.53
CA ASP A 30 -2.03 7.92 -14.91
C ASP A 30 -0.50 7.82 -14.96
N VAL A 31 0.00 6.63 -14.62
CA VAL A 31 1.42 6.26 -14.68
C VAL A 31 1.55 4.82 -15.19
N ASP A 32 2.78 4.30 -15.32
CA ASP A 32 3.01 2.92 -15.75
C ASP A 32 2.17 1.91 -14.95
N LYS A 33 1.22 1.28 -15.65
CA LYS A 33 0.25 0.34 -15.05
C LYS A 33 0.89 -0.95 -14.56
N LYS A 34 2.06 -1.35 -15.07
CA LYS A 34 2.81 -2.50 -14.53
C LYS A 34 3.45 -2.15 -13.20
N GLU A 35 4.04 -0.96 -13.09
CA GLU A 35 4.60 -0.48 -11.81
C GLU A 35 3.51 -0.33 -10.75
N VAL A 36 2.37 0.27 -11.11
CA VAL A 36 1.21 0.41 -10.21
C VAL A 36 0.71 -0.94 -9.74
N ARG A 37 0.53 -1.91 -10.65
CA ARG A 37 0.08 -3.26 -10.27
C ARG A 37 1.05 -3.94 -9.31
N ARG A 38 2.36 -3.78 -9.51
CA ARG A 38 3.40 -4.31 -8.62
C ARG A 38 3.39 -3.63 -7.25
N ALA A 39 3.21 -2.31 -7.20
CA ALA A 39 3.10 -1.58 -5.94
C ALA A 39 1.81 -1.94 -5.19
N ALA A 40 0.69 -2.00 -5.91
CA ALA A 40 -0.61 -2.41 -5.39
C ALA A 40 -0.55 -3.80 -4.76
N SER A 41 0.11 -4.78 -5.39
CA SER A 41 0.23 -6.12 -4.79
C SER A 41 1.01 -6.11 -3.47
N HIS A 42 2.06 -5.30 -3.36
CA HIS A 42 2.77 -5.13 -2.09
C HIS A 42 1.89 -4.47 -1.01
N LEU A 43 1.07 -3.49 -1.38
CA LEU A 43 0.09 -2.90 -0.46
C LEU A 43 -0.95 -3.93 -0.02
N THR A 44 -1.48 -4.74 -0.94
CA THR A 44 -2.44 -5.81 -0.63
C THR A 44 -1.87 -6.82 0.37
N GLU A 45 -0.61 -7.25 0.22
CA GLU A 45 0.00 -8.19 1.19
C GLU A 45 0.16 -7.56 2.58
N LEU A 46 0.48 -6.26 2.68
CA LEU A 46 0.52 -5.56 3.97
C LEU A 46 -0.85 -5.49 4.64
N LEU A 47 -1.90 -5.25 3.84
CA LEU A 47 -3.27 -5.17 4.34
C LEU A 47 -3.77 -6.54 4.84
N LYS A 48 -3.36 -7.63 4.19
CA LYS A 48 -3.62 -8.99 4.71
C LYS A 48 -3.02 -9.17 6.09
N VAL A 49 -1.74 -8.86 6.27
CA VAL A 49 -1.07 -8.99 7.59
C VAL A 49 -1.71 -8.10 8.65
N LYS A 50 -2.12 -6.87 8.29
CA LYS A 50 -2.89 -5.99 9.19
C LYS A 50 -4.22 -6.63 9.60
N ASN A 51 -4.98 -7.17 8.65
CA ASN A 51 -6.25 -7.81 8.93
C ASN A 51 -6.08 -9.04 9.83
N LEU A 52 -5.06 -9.87 9.57
CA LEU A 52 -4.69 -10.98 10.47
C LEU A 52 -4.42 -10.49 11.89
N ALA A 53 -3.66 -9.39 12.03
CA ALA A 53 -3.31 -8.83 13.33
C ALA A 53 -4.50 -8.26 14.10
N GLU A 54 -5.46 -7.66 13.40
CA GLU A 54 -6.57 -6.91 14.01
C GLU A 54 -7.81 -7.76 14.25
N TYR A 55 -8.09 -8.74 13.40
CA TYR A 55 -9.38 -9.44 13.37
C TYR A 55 -9.29 -10.95 13.51
N GLU A 56 -8.13 -11.56 13.23
CA GLU A 56 -7.99 -13.01 13.39
C GLU A 56 -7.44 -13.36 14.78
N GLU A 57 -7.98 -14.38 15.42
CA GLU A 57 -7.55 -14.87 16.74
C GLU A 57 -6.18 -15.59 16.71
N ARG A 58 -5.49 -15.56 15.56
CA ARG A 58 -4.21 -16.22 15.37
C ARG A 58 -3.04 -15.29 15.73
N LEU A 59 -2.07 -15.83 16.47
CA LEU A 59 -0.80 -15.16 16.72
C LEU A 59 0.03 -15.03 15.43
N LEU A 60 0.50 -13.81 15.14
CA LEU A 60 1.46 -13.56 14.08
C LEU A 60 2.83 -14.14 14.43
N ALA A 61 3.44 -14.85 13.49
CA ALA A 61 4.80 -15.34 13.62
C ALA A 61 5.81 -14.26 13.22
N ARG A 62 7.05 -14.42 13.68
CA ARG A 62 8.19 -13.60 13.24
C ARG A 62 8.31 -13.53 11.72
N GLN A 63 8.08 -14.65 11.03
CA GLN A 63 8.15 -14.74 9.58
C GLN A 63 7.10 -13.84 8.89
N ASP A 64 5.90 -13.73 9.44
CA ASP A 64 4.84 -12.86 8.90
C ASP A 64 5.28 -11.39 8.94
N SER A 65 5.90 -10.99 10.06
CA SER A 65 6.45 -9.64 10.25
C SER A 65 7.62 -9.36 9.30
N GLU A 66 8.55 -10.30 9.16
CA GLU A 66 9.70 -10.16 8.25
C GLU A 66 9.26 -10.04 6.78
N GLN A 67 8.23 -10.79 6.38
CA GLN A 67 7.66 -10.72 5.04
C GLN A 67 6.94 -9.39 4.83
N ALA A 68 6.14 -8.94 5.80
CA ALA A 68 5.48 -7.64 5.76
C ALA A 68 6.50 -6.50 5.60
N MET A 69 7.61 -6.53 6.34
CA MET A 69 8.66 -5.51 6.23
C MET A 69 9.26 -5.42 4.82
N LYS A 70 9.44 -6.55 4.12
CA LYS A 70 9.91 -6.55 2.72
C LYS A 70 8.89 -5.90 1.78
N HIS A 71 7.60 -6.17 1.97
CA HIS A 71 6.54 -5.53 1.18
C HIS A 71 6.44 -4.03 1.47
N LEU A 72 6.58 -3.64 2.73
CA LEU A 72 6.59 -2.24 3.17
C LEU A 72 7.71 -1.48 2.50
N ASP A 73 8.94 -2.00 2.53
CA ASP A 73 10.09 -1.32 1.95
C ASP A 73 9.96 -1.13 0.44
N ARG A 74 9.50 -2.17 -0.28
CA ARG A 74 9.26 -2.11 -1.72
C ARG A 74 8.18 -1.09 -2.08
N PHE A 75 7.06 -1.11 -1.36
CA PHE A 75 5.97 -0.15 -1.58
C PHE A 75 6.41 1.29 -1.26
N LYS A 76 7.07 1.49 -0.13
CA LYS A 76 7.60 2.79 0.31
C LYS A 76 8.61 3.35 -0.68
N THR A 77 9.51 2.53 -1.18
CA THR A 77 10.51 2.92 -2.18
C THR A 77 9.83 3.36 -3.48
N TRP A 78 8.84 2.60 -3.95
CA TRP A 78 8.05 3.01 -5.11
C TRP A 78 7.32 4.34 -4.87
N ALA A 79 6.60 4.46 -3.75
CA ALA A 79 5.82 5.67 -3.43
C ALA A 79 6.70 6.92 -3.32
N ARG A 80 7.90 6.81 -2.73
CA ARG A 80 8.87 7.91 -2.66
C ARG A 80 9.32 8.42 -4.03
N ARG A 81 9.44 7.53 -5.02
CA ARG A 81 9.80 7.92 -6.40
C ARG A 81 8.66 8.61 -7.15
N LYS A 82 7.42 8.45 -6.68
CA LYS A 82 6.21 9.05 -7.26
C LYS A 82 5.80 10.35 -6.60
N LEU A 83 6.41 10.68 -5.46
CA LEU A 83 6.13 11.90 -4.71
C LEU A 83 7.32 12.86 -4.85
N PRO A 84 7.08 14.19 -4.82
CA PRO A 84 8.17 15.15 -4.75
C PRO A 84 9.00 14.92 -3.49
N SER A 85 10.33 15.03 -3.61
CA SER A 85 11.22 15.04 -2.46
C SER A 85 10.97 16.33 -1.66
N VAL A 86 10.52 16.19 -0.42
CA VAL A 86 10.53 17.32 0.53
C VAL A 86 12.01 17.66 0.77
N ARG A 87 12.42 18.87 0.36
CA ARG A 87 13.73 19.44 0.70
C ARG A 87 13.79 19.79 2.18
#